data_AF-A0A7X9GQZ8-F1
#
_entry.id   AF-A0A7X9GQZ8-F1
#
_cell.length_a   1.000
_cell.length_b   1.000
_cell.length_c   1.000
_cell.angle_alpha   90.00
_cell.angle_beta   90.00
_cell.angle_gamma   90.00
#
_symmetry.space_group_name_H-M   'P 1'
#
loop_
_entity.id
_entity.type
_entity.pdbx_description
1 polymer ?
#
loop_
_entity_poly.entity_id
_entity_poly.type
_entity_poly.pdbx_seq_one_letter_code
_entity_poly.pdbx_strand_id
1 'polypeptide(L)' 'MRWFTNLFKARDKPQNHSFGSSYSFFFGNSSSGKSVNEFTAMQMTAVYSCVRILAEAVAGLPLHLYKYTDT' A
#
# COMPACT_ATOMS: atom_id res chain seq x y z
N MET A 1 39.81 13.93 -30.98
CA MET A 1 38.51 13.34 -31.39
C MET A 1 37.85 12.74 -30.15
N ARG A 2 36.75 13.31 -29.67
CA ARG A 2 36.06 12.92 -28.42
C ARG A 2 35.31 11.59 -28.59
N TRP A 3 35.86 10.48 -28.11
CA TRP A 3 35.27 9.14 -28.30
C TRP A 3 34.71 8.48 -27.03
N PHE A 4 34.91 9.03 -25.83
CA PHE A 4 34.48 8.36 -24.57
C PHE A 4 33.53 9.17 -23.67
N THR A 5 32.94 10.27 -24.14
CA THR A 5 32.13 11.15 -23.27
C THR A 5 30.68 10.70 -23.01
N ASN A 6 30.22 9.59 -23.60
CA ASN A 6 28.81 9.16 -23.48
C ASN A 6 28.60 7.82 -22.75
N LEU A 7 29.65 7.17 -22.24
CA LEU A 7 29.49 5.91 -21.51
C LEU A 7 29.05 6.09 -20.04
N PHE A 8 29.14 7.32 -19.51
CA PHE A 8 28.72 7.68 -18.15
C PHE A 8 27.61 8.74 -18.15
N LYS A 9 26.56 8.51 -18.94
CA LYS A 9 25.33 9.29 -18.79
C LYS A 9 24.57 8.70 -17.60
N ALA A 10 24.68 9.37 -16.44
CA ALA A 10 23.90 9.07 -15.24
C ALA A 10 22.43 8.88 -15.62
N ARG A 11 21.95 7.64 -15.50
CA ARG A 11 20.61 7.24 -15.93
C ARG A 11 19.58 7.43 -14.83
N ASP A 12 19.70 8.51 -14.06
CA ASP A 12 18.67 8.99 -13.15
C ASP A 12 18.23 10.39 -13.58
N LYS A 13 17.22 10.40 -14.43
CA LYS A 13 16.29 11.53 -14.54
C LYS A 13 14.89 10.94 -14.44
N PRO A 14 14.35 10.73 -13.24
CA PRO A 14 12.94 10.43 -13.10
C PRO A 14 12.18 11.63 -13.66
N GLN A 15 11.59 11.45 -14.85
CA GLN A 15 10.64 12.42 -15.40
C GLN A 15 9.37 12.29 -14.57
N ASN A 16 9.26 13.15 -13.55
CA ASN A 16 8.03 13.61 -12.90
C ASN A 16 6.86 12.58 -12.87
N HIS A 17 7.11 11.43 -12.26
CA HIS A 17 6.05 10.68 -11.61
C HIS A 17 6.39 10.70 -10.13
N SER A 18 6.08 11.82 -9.49
CA SER A 18 6.11 11.92 -8.04
C SER A 18 5.21 10.83 -7.48
N PHE A 19 5.77 10.01 -6.60
CA PHE A 19 5.04 9.12 -5.71
C PHE A 19 3.89 9.92 -5.07
N GLY A 20 2.68 9.86 -5.64
CA GLY A 20 1.51 10.58 -5.14
C GLY A 20 0.71 11.49 -6.09
N SER A 21 1.00 11.61 -7.40
CA SER A 21 0.15 12.45 -8.28
C SER A 21 -0.53 11.68 -9.41
N SER A 22 -1.84 11.52 -9.26
CA SER A 22 -2.84 10.92 -10.19
C SER A 22 -3.21 9.46 -9.89
N TYR A 23 -4.12 9.29 -8.93
CA TYR A 23 -4.99 8.12 -8.75
C TYR A 23 -4.34 6.77 -8.44
N SER A 24 -3.45 6.73 -7.43
CA SER A 24 -3.12 5.49 -6.72
C SER A 24 -3.95 5.38 -5.43
N PHE A 25 -5.27 5.22 -5.57
CA PHE A 25 -6.12 4.81 -4.45
C PHE A 25 -6.57 3.38 -4.71
N PHE A 26 -6.24 2.51 -3.76
CA PHE A 26 -6.54 1.07 -3.64
C PHE A 26 -5.58 0.04 -4.27
N PHE A 27 -4.82 0.35 -5.33
CA PHE A 27 -3.79 -0.55 -5.85
C PHE A 27 -2.52 0.23 -6.20
N GLY A 28 -1.62 0.37 -5.22
CA GLY A 28 -0.31 0.98 -5.41
C GLY A 28 0.63 0.14 -6.27
N ASN A 29 1.64 0.80 -6.83
CA ASN A 29 2.76 0.12 -7.49
C ASN A 29 3.42 -0.79 -6.44
N SER A 30 3.16 -2.09 -6.51
CA SER A 30 3.96 -3.07 -5.77
C SER A 30 5.41 -2.93 -6.23
N SER A 31 6.38 -3.03 -5.31
CA SER A 31 7.82 -2.99 -5.65
C SER A 31 8.20 -4.01 -6.74
N SER A 32 7.39 -5.06 -6.90
CA SER A 32 7.55 -6.11 -7.93
C SER A 32 6.77 -5.85 -9.23
N GLY A 33 6.07 -4.73 -9.38
CA GLY A 33 5.26 -4.41 -10.57
C GLY A 33 4.01 -5.28 -10.79
N LYS A 34 3.66 -6.13 -9.82
CA LYS A 34 2.50 -7.02 -9.86
C LYS A 34 1.34 -6.43 -9.06
N SER A 35 0.13 -6.43 -9.62
CA SER A 35 -1.08 -6.07 -8.87
C SER A 35 -1.34 -7.07 -7.75
N VAL A 36 -1.59 -6.58 -6.53
CA VAL A 36 -1.82 -7.39 -5.33
C VAL A 36 -3.28 -7.26 -4.94
N ASN A 37 -4.10 -8.27 -5.23
CA ASN A 37 -5.50 -8.33 -4.78
C ASN A 37 -5.60 -8.87 -3.34
N GLU A 38 -6.79 -8.82 -2.76
CA GLU A 38 -7.06 -9.24 -1.38
C GLU A 38 -6.67 -10.71 -1.16
N PHE A 39 -6.97 -11.57 -2.13
CA PHE A 39 -6.63 -12.98 -2.08
C PHE A 39 -5.11 -13.23 -2.11
N THR A 40 -4.37 -12.52 -2.95
CA THR A 40 -2.90 -12.64 -3.06
C THR A 40 -2.17 -11.93 -1.92
N ALA A 41 -2.75 -10.88 -1.33
CA ALA A 41 -2.26 -10.25 -0.11
C ALA A 41 -2.33 -11.21 1.08
N MET A 42 -3.45 -11.93 1.23
CA MET A 42 -3.67 -12.86 2.33
C MET A 42 -2.77 -14.10 2.29
N GLN A 43 -2.16 -14.41 1.13
CA GLN A 43 -1.16 -15.48 1.01
C GLN A 43 0.18 -15.12 1.68
N MET A 44 0.41 -13.85 2.02
CA MET A 44 1.57 -13.42 2.79
C MET A 44 1.32 -13.60 4.29
N THR A 45 2.16 -14.37 4.97
CA THR A 45 1.99 -14.70 6.40
C THR A 45 1.97 -13.46 7.30
N ALA A 46 2.75 -12.43 6.98
CA ALA A 46 2.76 -11.16 7.70
C ALA A 46 1.45 -10.37 7.58
N VAL A 47 0.78 -10.45 6.44
CA VAL A 47 -0.52 -9.79 6.24
C VAL A 47 -1.59 -10.57 7.02
N TYR A 48 -1.60 -11.89 6.88
CA TYR A 48 -2.56 -12.75 7.59
C TYR A 48 -2.45 -12.59 9.11
N SER A 49 -1.22 -12.55 9.65
CA SER A 49 -1.02 -12.38 11.09
C SER A 49 -1.59 -11.04 11.58
N CYS A 50 -1.23 -9.93 10.95
CA CYS A 50 -1.71 -8.60 11.33
C CYS A 50 -3.24 -8.49 11.27
N VAL A 51 -3.84 -8.92 10.16
CA VAL A 51 -5.30 -8.91 9.98
C VAL A 51 -5.98 -9.75 11.05
N ARG A 52 -5.42 -10.92 11.39
CA ARG A 52 -5.97 -11.77 12.44
C ARG A 52 -5.95 -11.09 13.81
N ILE A 53 -4.82 -10.52 14.24
CA ILE A 53 -4.75 -9.88 15.57
C ILE A 53 -5.72 -8.70 15.65
N LEU A 54 -5.82 -7.91 14.57
CA LEU A 54 -6.75 -6.78 14.49
C LEU A 54 -8.20 -7.26 14.54
N ALA A 55 -8.55 -8.31 13.79
CA ALA A 55 -9.90 -8.85 13.78
C ALA A 55 -10.30 -9.43 15.15
N GLU A 56 -9.40 -10.15 15.83
CA GLU A 56 -9.63 -10.66 17.18
C GLU A 56 -9.83 -9.51 18.20
N ALA A 57 -9.02 -8.45 18.10
CA ALA A 57 -9.16 -7.27 18.95
C ALA A 57 -10.48 -6.52 18.72
N VAL A 58 -10.89 -6.36 17.47
CA VAL A 58 -12.15 -5.70 17.11
C VAL A 58 -13.36 -6.53 17.57
N ALA A 59 -13.30 -7.85 17.42
CA ALA A 59 -14.38 -8.74 17.84
C ALA A 59 -14.54 -8.83 19.37
N GLY A 60 -13.44 -8.67 20.11
CA GLY A 60 -13.44 -8.68 21.58
C GLY A 60 -13.87 -7.36 22.22
N LEU A 61 -14.11 -6.29 21.45
CA LEU A 61 -14.37 -4.96 21.98
C LEU A 61 -15.80 -4.86 22.54
N PRO A 62 -16.01 -4.54 23.83
CA PRO A 62 -17.35 -4.27 24.36
C PRO A 62 -17.91 -2.99 23.74
N LEU A 63 -19.10 -3.09 23.13
CA LEU A 63 -19.80 -1.95 22.53
C LEU A 63 -21.01 -1.56 23.38
N HIS A 64 -20.93 -0.39 24.02
CA HIS A 64 -22.05 0.18 24.77
C HIS A 64 -23.03 0.83 23.80
N LEU A 65 -24.27 0.34 23.79
CA LEU A 65 -25.36 0.94 23.01
C LEU A 65 -26.10 1.97 23.87
N TYR A 66 -26.17 3.21 23.38
CA TYR A 66 -26.96 4.26 23.99
C TYR A 66 -28.18 4.56 23.13
N LYS A 67 -29.36 4.51 23.76
CA LYS A 67 -30.61 4.93 23.13
C LYS A 67 -30.85 6.40 23.47
N TYR A 68 -31.04 7.23 22.45
CA TYR A 68 -31.56 8.57 22.66
C TYR A 68 -33.05 8.43 23.01
N THR A 69 -33.43 8.85 24.20
CA THR A 69 -34.83 9.01 24.58
C THR A 69 -35.20 10.45 24.27
N ASP A 70 -35.95 10.66 23.19
CA ASP A 70 -36.61 11.94 22.94
C ASP A 70 -37.52 12.30 24.12
N THR A 71 -37.58 13.60 24.41
CA THR A 71 -38.41 14.26 25.44
C THR A 71 -39.87 13.82 25.42
#